data_AF-A0ABF7PRX6-F1
#
_entry.id   AF-A0ABF7PRX6-F1
#
_cell.length_a   1.000
_cell.length_b   1.000
_cell.length_c   1.000
_cell.angle_alpha   90.00
_cell.angle_beta   90.00
_cell.angle_gamma   90.00
#
_symmetry.space_group_name_H-M   'P 1'
#
loop_
_entity.id
_entity.type
_entity.pdbx_description
1 polymer ?
#
loop_
_entity_poly.entity_id
_entity_poly.type
_entity_poly.pdbx_seq_one_letter_code
_entity_poly.pdbx_strand_id
1 'polypeptide(L)'
;MIYGAVLMSIGHIILGFGGDSKLYLGMAFIVCGYGFFKSNVSCLLGQQYNSDDSNKDSAFTLLYLGGNFGGIFAPMLCGLVAHYYGWHYGFGIAGIGMIFGLAVFMLGSKYIPDVLPQKTLSKQLQNLVVVFSILLILTLSYLALEYLFDGYLLAVVTCITAIAFVVIFIRTDASTRKSLIALLPFFIFGIVFWMFD
;
A
#
# COMPACT_ATOMS: atom_id res chain seq x y z
N MET A 1 -4.50 3.29 9.66
CA MET A 1 -5.33 3.47 8.44
C MET A 1 -5.61 4.94 8.13
N ILE A 2 -6.32 5.70 8.99
CA ILE A 2 -6.67 7.11 8.72
C ILE A 2 -5.44 7.98 8.41
N TYR A 3 -4.40 7.94 9.25
CA TYR A 3 -3.14 8.65 8.98
C TYR A 3 -2.54 8.31 7.61
N GLY A 4 -2.59 7.04 7.21
CA GLY A 4 -2.10 6.60 5.91
C GLY A 4 -2.89 7.19 4.75
N ALA A 5 -4.23 7.17 4.83
CA ALA A 5 -5.11 7.75 3.82
C ALA A 5 -4.93 9.28 3.70
N VAL A 6 -4.73 9.98 4.82
CA VAL A 6 -4.45 11.43 4.84
C VAL A 6 -3.11 11.72 4.17
N LEU A 7 -2.04 10.98 4.52
CA LEU A 7 -0.72 11.15 3.91
C LEU A 7 -0.76 10.90 2.39
N MET A 8 -1.46 9.85 1.95
CA MET A 8 -1.66 9.57 0.53
C MET A 8 -2.43 10.70 -0.17
N SER A 9 -3.47 11.26 0.46
CA SER A 9 -4.25 12.38 -0.11
C SER A 9 -3.37 13.63 -0.28
N ILE A 10 -2.56 13.96 0.73
CA ILE A 10 -1.60 15.06 0.68
C ILE A 10 -0.60 14.85 -0.46
N GLY A 11 -0.04 13.63 -0.58
CA GLY A 11 0.91 13.31 -1.65
C GLY A 11 0.35 13.53 -3.05
N HIS A 12 -0.88 13.07 -3.33
CA HIS A 12 -1.53 13.29 -4.63
C HIS A 12 -1.82 14.78 -4.92
N ILE A 13 -2.21 15.55 -3.89
CA ILE A 13 -2.39 17.00 -4.01
C ILE A 13 -1.05 17.69 -4.34
N ILE A 14 0.04 17.31 -3.67
CA ILE A 14 1.39 17.84 -3.94
C ILE A 14 1.79 17.57 -5.40
N LEU A 15 1.55 16.35 -5.90
CA LEU A 15 1.80 16.00 -7.31
C LEU A 15 0.93 16.81 -8.28
N GLY A 16 -0.30 17.13 -7.89
CA GLY A 16 -1.20 18.00 -8.65
C GLY A 16 -0.68 19.43 -8.84
N PHE A 17 0.16 19.95 -7.94
CA PHE A 17 0.73 21.30 -8.06
C PHE A 17 2.00 21.41 -8.92
N GLY A 18 2.57 20.29 -9.37
CA GLY A 18 3.67 20.23 -10.35
C GLY A 18 5.04 20.74 -9.88
N GLY A 19 6.09 20.28 -10.58
CA GLY A 19 7.50 20.65 -10.37
C GLY A 19 8.35 19.51 -9.81
N ASP A 20 9.61 19.44 -10.22
CA ASP A 20 10.50 18.28 -9.97
C ASP A 20 10.70 17.99 -8.48
N SER A 21 11.01 19.00 -7.67
CA SER A 21 11.13 18.81 -6.21
C SER A 21 9.82 18.39 -5.54
N LYS A 22 8.67 18.74 -6.12
CA LYS A 22 7.35 18.32 -5.60
C LYS A 22 7.00 16.90 -6.02
N LEU A 23 7.56 16.40 -7.12
CA LEU A 23 7.40 15.01 -7.56
C LEU A 23 7.90 14.05 -6.47
N TYR A 24 9.17 14.17 -6.08
CA TYR A 24 9.77 13.29 -5.07
C TYR A 24 9.14 13.46 -3.69
N LEU A 25 8.80 14.70 -3.32
CA LEU A 25 8.07 14.95 -2.08
C LEU A 25 6.70 14.26 -2.09
N GLY A 26 5.90 14.44 -3.14
CA GLY A 26 4.59 13.83 -3.27
C GLY A 26 4.64 12.30 -3.25
N MET A 27 5.61 11.71 -3.96
CA MET A 27 5.86 10.27 -3.94
C MET A 27 6.25 9.78 -2.54
N ALA A 28 7.11 10.49 -1.81
CA ALA A 28 7.47 10.12 -0.44
C ALA A 28 6.23 10.08 0.49
N PHE A 29 5.33 11.07 0.37
CA PHE A 29 4.06 11.07 1.10
C PHE A 29 3.16 9.88 0.74
N ILE A 30 3.06 9.54 -0.55
CA ILE A 30 2.27 8.38 -1.02
C ILE A 30 2.87 7.07 -0.49
N VAL A 31 4.18 6.87 -0.59
CA VAL A 31 4.87 5.66 -0.11
C VAL A 31 4.67 5.48 1.40
N CYS A 32 4.90 6.54 2.17
CA CYS A 32 4.69 6.52 3.62
C CYS A 32 3.22 6.21 3.96
N GLY A 33 2.28 6.90 3.30
CA GLY A 33 0.86 6.71 3.53
C GLY A 33 0.37 5.31 3.15
N TYR A 34 0.85 4.76 2.03
CA TYR A 34 0.50 3.41 1.57
C TYR A 34 0.95 2.32 2.55
N GLY A 35 2.15 2.48 3.14
CA GLY A 35 2.63 1.56 4.19
C GLY A 35 1.68 1.49 5.39
N PHE A 36 1.20 2.64 5.88
CA PHE A 36 0.21 2.72 6.96
C PHE A 36 -1.21 2.31 6.53
N PHE A 37 -1.55 2.44 5.26
CA PHE A 37 -2.86 2.08 4.76
C PHE A 37 -2.97 0.56 4.57
N LYS A 38 -2.10 -0.02 3.74
CA LYS A 38 -2.24 -1.41 3.28
C LYS A 38 -2.09 -2.45 4.39
N SER A 39 -1.13 -2.26 5.29
CA SER A 39 -0.91 -3.16 6.43
C SER A 39 -2.10 -3.19 7.40
N ASN A 40 -2.80 -2.06 7.55
CA ASN A 40 -3.87 -1.92 8.53
C ASN A 40 -5.26 -2.32 7.99
N VAL A 41 -5.51 -2.20 6.68
CA VAL A 41 -6.84 -2.54 6.09
C VAL A 41 -7.17 -4.02 6.29
N SER A 42 -6.25 -4.92 5.93
CA SER A 42 -6.48 -6.37 6.06
C SER A 42 -6.56 -6.81 7.52
N CYS A 43 -5.79 -6.16 8.40
CA CYS A 43 -5.85 -6.41 9.84
C CYS A 43 -7.22 -6.01 10.40
N LEU A 44 -7.70 -4.79 10.09
CA LEU A 44 -9.00 -4.29 10.53
C LEU A 44 -10.14 -5.19 10.05
N LEU A 45 -10.10 -5.63 8.78
CA LEU A 45 -11.09 -6.56 8.26
C LEU A 45 -11.02 -7.91 9.00
N GLY A 46 -9.82 -8.45 9.19
CA GLY A 46 -9.62 -9.73 9.87
C GLY A 46 -10.07 -9.73 11.34
N GLN A 47 -10.03 -8.58 12.02
CA GLN A 47 -10.49 -8.43 13.40
C GLN A 47 -12.02 -8.38 13.55
N GLN A 48 -12.76 -8.11 12.47
CA GLN A 48 -14.23 -8.10 12.52
C GLN A 48 -14.85 -9.50 12.52
N TYR A 49 -14.09 -10.52 12.13
CA TYR A 49 -14.56 -11.89 12.02
C TYR A 49 -13.84 -12.79 13.02
N ASN A 50 -14.60 -13.62 13.73
CA ASN A 50 -14.02 -14.69 14.54
C ASN A 50 -13.29 -15.71 13.65
N SER A 51 -12.39 -16.49 14.23
CA SER A 51 -11.57 -17.48 13.50
C SER A 51 -12.41 -18.50 12.73
N ASP A 52 -13.59 -18.85 13.23
CA ASP A 52 -14.48 -19.87 12.67
C ASP A 52 -15.65 -19.29 11.86
N ASP A 53 -15.65 -17.98 11.56
CA ASP A 53 -16.73 -17.35 10.80
C ASP A 53 -16.56 -17.57 9.29
N SER A 54 -17.48 -18.32 8.67
CA SER A 54 -17.50 -18.59 7.24
C SER A 54 -17.60 -17.33 6.38
N ASN A 55 -18.08 -16.21 6.92
CA ASN A 55 -18.18 -14.94 6.21
C ASN A 55 -16.83 -14.23 6.05
N LYS A 56 -15.80 -14.62 6.81
CA LYS A 56 -14.47 -14.01 6.77
C LYS A 56 -13.86 -14.10 5.37
N ASP A 57 -13.89 -15.30 4.78
CA ASP A 57 -13.32 -15.54 3.44
C ASP A 57 -14.06 -14.77 2.35
N SER A 58 -15.39 -14.68 2.49
CA SER A 58 -16.23 -13.87 1.61
C SER A 58 -15.90 -12.38 1.71
N ALA A 59 -15.64 -11.88 2.92
CA ALA A 59 -15.25 -10.50 3.15
C ALA A 59 -13.87 -10.17 2.56
N PHE A 60 -12.90 -11.07 2.70
CA PHE A 60 -11.60 -10.93 2.03
C PHE A 60 -11.75 -10.97 0.51
N THR A 61 -12.62 -11.84 -0.02
CA THR A 61 -12.91 -11.89 -1.46
C THR A 61 -13.50 -10.57 -1.96
N LEU A 62 -14.41 -9.95 -1.20
CA LEU A 62 -14.97 -8.64 -1.54
C LEU A 62 -13.90 -7.53 -1.50
N LEU A 63 -12.98 -7.58 -0.52
CA LEU A 63 -11.83 -6.66 -0.47
C LEU A 63 -10.92 -6.81 -1.70
N TYR A 64 -10.61 -8.05 -2.09
CA TYR A 64 -9.83 -8.32 -3.30
C TYR A 64 -10.56 -7.87 -4.57
N LEU A 65 -11.86 -8.10 -4.67
CA LEU A 65 -12.67 -7.65 -5.79
C LEU A 65 -12.63 -6.13 -5.89
N GLY A 66 -12.87 -5.41 -4.80
CA GLY A 66 -12.79 -3.94 -4.74
C GLY A 66 -11.41 -3.41 -5.17
N GLY A 67 -10.33 -4.05 -4.75
CA GLY A 67 -8.98 -3.72 -5.16
C GLY A 67 -8.74 -3.88 -6.68
N ASN A 68 -9.19 -4.99 -7.26
CA ASN A 68 -9.08 -5.23 -8.70
C ASN A 68 -9.92 -4.25 -9.52
N PHE A 69 -11.14 -3.96 -9.06
CA PHE A 69 -11.98 -2.90 -9.65
C PHE A 69 -11.25 -1.56 -9.63
N GLY A 70 -10.71 -1.16 -8.47
CA GLY A 70 -9.89 0.06 -8.37
C GLY A 70 -8.70 0.06 -9.33
N GLY A 71 -8.01 -1.07 -9.46
CA GLY A 71 -6.87 -1.24 -10.38
C GLY A 71 -7.21 -1.09 -11.86
N ILE A 72 -8.45 -1.36 -12.27
CA ILE A 72 -8.91 -1.17 -13.65
C ILE A 72 -9.38 0.28 -13.88
N PHE A 73 -10.24 0.78 -12.99
CA PHE A 73 -10.90 2.06 -13.19
C PHE A 73 -9.99 3.26 -12.88
N ALA A 74 -9.06 3.14 -11.93
CA ALA A 74 -8.20 4.26 -11.55
C ALA A 74 -7.22 4.67 -12.67
N PRO A 75 -6.45 3.76 -13.30
CA PRO A 75 -5.60 4.13 -14.44
C PRO A 75 -6.42 4.64 -15.63
N MET A 76 -7.61 4.06 -15.88
CA MET A 76 -8.49 4.50 -16.97
C MET A 76 -8.93 5.96 -16.78
N LEU A 77 -9.42 6.33 -15.59
CA LEU A 77 -9.88 7.69 -15.30
C LEU A 77 -8.71 8.68 -15.20
N CYS A 78 -7.70 8.37 -14.40
CA CYS A 78 -6.54 9.26 -14.20
C CYS A 78 -5.75 9.44 -15.50
N GLY A 79 -5.57 8.36 -16.28
CA GLY A 79 -4.89 8.39 -17.57
C GLY A 79 -5.67 9.18 -18.62
N LEU A 80 -7.00 9.02 -18.69
CA LEU A 80 -7.83 9.81 -19.61
C LEU A 80 -7.75 11.31 -19.30
N VAL A 81 -7.83 11.68 -18.01
CA VAL A 81 -7.69 13.09 -17.63
C VAL A 81 -6.27 13.60 -17.84
N ALA A 82 -5.25 12.79 -17.56
CA ALA A 82 -3.87 13.16 -17.85
C ALA A 82 -3.64 13.39 -19.35
N HIS A 83 -4.27 12.60 -20.22
CA HIS A 83 -4.17 12.74 -21.67
C HIS A 83 -4.79 14.05 -22.19
N TYR A 84 -5.98 14.41 -21.72
CA TYR A 84 -6.70 15.60 -22.21
C TYR A 84 -6.33 16.91 -21.49
N TYR A 85 -6.08 16.85 -20.18
CA TYR A 85 -5.89 18.04 -19.34
C TYR A 85 -4.47 18.15 -18.76
N GLY A 86 -3.67 17.10 -18.86
CA GLY A 86 -2.28 17.05 -18.36
C GLY A 86 -2.13 16.32 -17.02
N TRP A 87 -0.91 15.90 -16.73
CA TRP A 87 -0.56 15.05 -15.58
C TRP A 87 -0.97 15.62 -14.23
N HIS A 88 -0.93 16.94 -14.06
CA HIS A 88 -1.37 17.62 -12.84
C HIS A 88 -2.84 17.33 -12.50
N TYR A 89 -3.71 17.32 -13.50
CA TYR A 89 -5.12 17.00 -13.32
C TYR A 89 -5.34 15.50 -13.11
N GLY A 90 -4.52 14.65 -13.74
CA GLY A 90 -4.51 13.21 -13.47
C GLY A 90 -4.21 12.89 -12.00
N PHE A 91 -3.14 13.49 -11.45
CA PHE A 91 -2.81 13.36 -10.03
C PHE A 91 -3.85 14.01 -9.11
N GLY A 92 -4.41 15.14 -9.52
CA GLY A 92 -5.49 15.82 -8.80
C GLY A 92 -6.73 14.95 -8.63
N ILE A 93 -7.17 14.26 -9.69
CA ILE A 93 -8.31 13.32 -9.63
C ILE A 93 -8.01 12.13 -8.73
N ALA A 94 -6.80 11.59 -8.77
CA ALA A 94 -6.39 10.54 -7.84
C ALA A 94 -6.47 11.01 -6.38
N GLY A 95 -6.09 12.26 -6.10
CA GLY A 95 -6.26 12.90 -4.79
C GLY A 95 -7.72 13.02 -4.36
N ILE A 96 -8.61 13.43 -5.27
CA ILE A 96 -10.06 13.47 -5.02
C ILE A 96 -10.60 12.07 -4.69
N GLY A 97 -10.18 11.05 -5.44
CA GLY A 97 -10.54 9.66 -5.18
C GLY A 97 -10.13 9.19 -3.79
N MET A 98 -8.92 9.54 -3.34
CA MET A 98 -8.44 9.23 -1.99
C MET A 98 -9.26 9.93 -0.89
N ILE A 99 -9.59 11.21 -1.07
CA ILE A 99 -10.44 11.95 -0.12
C ILE A 99 -11.84 11.34 -0.05
N PHE A 100 -12.42 11.00 -1.19
CA PHE A 100 -13.73 10.35 -1.25
C PHE A 100 -13.71 8.99 -0.54
N GLY A 101 -12.68 8.16 -0.79
CA GLY A 101 -12.50 6.88 -0.09
C GLY A 101 -12.35 7.06 1.41
N LEU A 102 -11.60 8.08 1.85
CA LEU A 102 -11.47 8.42 3.27
C LEU A 102 -12.82 8.86 3.88
N ALA A 103 -13.61 9.66 3.17
CA ALA A 103 -14.94 10.07 3.61
C ALA A 103 -15.88 8.88 3.79
N VAL A 104 -15.93 7.97 2.81
CA VAL A 104 -16.71 6.72 2.90
C VAL A 104 -16.24 5.87 4.08
N PHE A 105 -14.93 5.74 4.28
CA PHE A 105 -14.39 5.02 5.43
C PHE A 105 -14.80 5.65 6.77
N MET A 106 -14.74 6.98 6.90
CA MET A 106 -15.16 7.66 8.14
C MET A 106 -16.64 7.47 8.44
N LEU A 107 -17.50 7.52 7.42
CA LEU A 107 -18.94 7.23 7.55
C LEU A 107 -19.18 5.76 7.96
N GLY A 108 -18.41 4.84 7.37
CA GLY A 108 -18.47 3.41 7.68
C GLY A 108 -17.85 3.03 9.02
N SER A 109 -16.91 3.84 9.53
CA SER A 109 -16.16 3.56 10.77
C SER A 109 -17.07 3.44 11.99
N LYS A 110 -18.28 4.02 11.94
CA LYS A 110 -19.29 3.87 12.99
C LYS A 110 -19.79 2.42 13.16
N TYR A 111 -19.72 1.61 12.10
CA TYR A 111 -20.14 0.21 12.12
C TYR A 111 -19.01 -0.75 12.52
N ILE A 112 -17.79 -0.23 12.68
CA ILE A 112 -16.63 -1.04 13.05
C ILE A 112 -16.61 -1.15 14.58
N PRO A 113 -16.75 -2.35 15.16
CA PRO A 113 -16.65 -2.53 16.61
C PRO A 113 -15.26 -2.10 17.09
N ASP A 114 -15.18 -1.55 18.31
CA ASP A 114 -13.91 -1.18 18.95
C ASP A 114 -13.05 -2.43 19.19
N VAL A 115 -12.24 -2.81 18.20
CA VAL A 115 -11.28 -3.90 18.28
C VAL A 115 -10.02 -3.43 19.02
N LEU A 116 -10.18 -3.40 20.35
CA LEU A 116 -9.23 -3.27 21.48
C LEU A 116 -8.02 -2.31 21.35
N PRO A 117 -7.75 -1.51 22.40
CA PRO A 117 -6.37 -1.11 22.70
C PRO A 117 -5.68 -2.16 23.57
N GLN A 118 -4.73 -2.93 23.03
CA GLN A 118 -3.59 -3.36 23.87
C GLN A 118 -2.67 -2.16 24.07
N LYS A 119 -2.94 -1.37 25.12
CA LYS A 119 -2.07 -0.27 25.56
C LYS A 119 -0.92 -0.83 26.40
N THR A 120 0.27 -0.89 25.82
CA THR A 120 1.51 -1.10 26.59
C THR A 120 2.30 0.20 26.81
N LEU A 121 2.06 1.26 26.02
CA LEU A 121 2.76 2.55 26.11
C LEU A 121 1.83 3.72 26.50
N SER A 122 2.41 4.76 27.11
CA SER A 122 1.70 6.02 27.39
C SER A 122 1.29 6.73 26.10
N LYS A 123 0.13 7.41 26.09
CA LYS A 123 -0.40 8.13 24.90
C LYS A 123 0.60 9.13 24.32
N GLN A 124 1.39 9.80 25.16
CA GLN A 124 2.42 10.74 24.72
C GLN A 124 3.55 10.04 23.98
N LEU A 125 4.05 8.92 24.52
CA LEU A 125 5.11 8.15 23.88
C LEU A 125 4.63 7.50 22.57
N GLN A 126 3.38 7.02 22.53
CA GLN A 126 2.75 6.52 21.30
C GLN A 126 2.71 7.59 20.20
N ASN A 127 2.26 8.80 20.52
CA ASN A 127 2.20 9.90 19.55
C ASN A 127 3.60 10.28 19.06
N LEU A 128 4.59 10.34 19.95
CA LEU A 128 5.97 10.63 19.59
C LEU A 128 6.56 9.56 18.66
N VAL A 129 6.34 8.28 18.97
CA VAL A 129 6.79 7.17 18.12
C VAL A 129 6.15 7.26 16.75
N VAL A 130 4.83 7.50 16.65
CA VAL A 130 4.13 7.63 15.37
C VAL A 130 4.66 8.80 14.55
N VAL A 131 4.82 9.99 15.17
CA VAL A 131 5.34 11.18 14.48
C VAL A 131 6.78 10.94 14.01
N PHE A 132 7.62 10.37 14.87
CA PHE A 132 9.01 10.07 14.51
C PHE A 132 9.10 9.02 13.40
N SER A 133 8.28 7.96 13.44
CA SER A 133 8.20 6.97 12.37
C SER A 133 7.74 7.57 11.05
N ILE A 134 6.73 8.45 11.06
CA ILE A 134 6.27 9.15 9.86
C ILE A 134 7.40 10.01 9.29
N LEU A 135 8.04 10.84 10.12
CA LEU A 135 9.13 11.72 9.69
C LEU A 135 10.32 10.93 9.16
N LEU A 136 10.70 9.85 9.84
CA LEU A 136 11.79 8.98 9.43
C LEU A 136 11.49 8.33 8.07
N ILE A 137 10.30 7.74 7.90
CA ILE A 137 9.91 7.09 6.64
C ILE A 137 9.83 8.13 5.52
N LEU A 138 9.23 9.29 5.75
CA LEU A 138 9.18 10.37 4.75
C LEU A 138 10.57 10.82 4.33
N THR A 139 11.47 11.02 5.29
CA THR A 139 12.85 11.48 5.01
C THR A 139 13.64 10.41 4.25
N LEU A 140 13.55 9.15 4.68
CA LEU A 140 14.21 8.03 4.00
C LEU A 140 13.65 7.80 2.60
N SER A 141 12.34 7.88 2.41
CA SER A 141 11.69 7.75 1.09
C SER A 141 12.08 8.90 0.17
N TYR A 142 12.10 10.15 0.66
CA TYR A 142 12.54 11.30 -0.13
C TYR A 142 14.00 11.17 -0.54
N LEU A 143 14.90 10.82 0.40
CA LEU A 143 16.31 10.63 0.12
C LEU A 143 16.54 9.48 -0.87
N ALA A 144 15.80 8.38 -0.73
CA ALA A 144 15.91 7.24 -1.63
C ALA A 144 15.54 7.60 -3.07
N LEU A 145 14.49 8.42 -3.25
CA LEU A 145 14.02 8.87 -4.55
C LEU A 145 14.95 9.93 -5.18
N GLU A 146 15.38 10.92 -4.40
CA GLU A 146 16.23 12.02 -4.88
C GLU A 146 17.62 11.51 -5.34
N TYR A 147 18.19 10.56 -4.60
CA TYR A 147 19.55 10.03 -4.85
C TYR A 147 19.56 8.71 -5.64
N LEU A 148 18.44 8.30 -6.23
CA LEU A 148 18.30 7.06 -7.03
C LEU A 148 18.76 5.79 -6.28
N PHE A 149 18.57 5.76 -4.95
CA PHE A 149 18.85 4.58 -4.13
C PHE A 149 17.73 3.55 -4.15
N ASP A 150 16.57 3.90 -4.67
CA ASP A 150 15.39 3.04 -4.81
C ASP A 150 15.72 1.74 -5.57
N GLY A 151 16.50 1.82 -6.65
CA GLY A 151 16.96 0.65 -7.41
C GLY A 151 17.87 -0.28 -6.60
N TYR A 152 18.81 0.28 -5.83
CA TYR A 152 19.69 -0.51 -4.97
C TYR A 152 18.91 -1.18 -3.82
N LEU A 153 17.96 -0.45 -3.23
CA LEU A 153 17.11 -0.96 -2.17
C LEU A 153 16.23 -2.10 -2.68
N LEU A 154 15.65 -1.94 -3.88
CA LEU A 154 14.91 -3.00 -4.57
C LEU A 154 15.79 -4.23 -4.85
N ALA A 155 17.02 -4.04 -5.30
CA ALA A 155 17.96 -5.14 -5.55
C ALA A 155 18.28 -5.91 -4.27
N VAL A 156 18.55 -5.22 -3.16
CA VAL A 156 18.81 -5.85 -1.85
C VAL A 156 17.60 -6.66 -1.38
N VAL A 157 16.40 -6.08 -1.42
CA VAL A 157 15.16 -6.77 -1.03
C VAL A 157 14.90 -7.99 -1.91
N THR A 158 15.14 -7.87 -3.22
CA THR A 158 15.00 -8.98 -4.18
C THR A 158 15.98 -10.10 -3.88
N CYS A 159 17.25 -9.78 -3.58
CA CYS A 159 18.24 -10.77 -3.18
C CYS A 159 17.82 -11.49 -1.88
N ILE A 160 17.39 -10.74 -0.86
CA ILE A 160 16.94 -11.32 0.42
C ILE A 160 15.74 -12.25 0.21
N THR A 161 14.74 -11.81 -0.55
CA THR A 161 13.53 -12.60 -0.81
C THR A 161 13.82 -13.84 -1.68
N ALA A 162 14.71 -13.74 -2.66
CA ALA A 162 15.16 -14.88 -3.45
C ALA A 162 15.89 -15.92 -2.59
N ILE A 163 16.80 -15.47 -1.71
CA ILE A 163 17.49 -16.37 -0.76
C ILE A 163 16.46 -17.04 0.16
N ALA A 164 15.51 -16.27 0.72
CA ALA A 164 14.46 -16.82 1.57
C ALA A 164 13.61 -17.87 0.84
N PHE A 165 13.25 -17.61 -0.43
CA PHE A 165 12.51 -18.56 -1.26
C PHE A 165 13.30 -19.86 -1.48
N VAL A 166 14.59 -19.77 -1.79
CA VAL A 166 15.47 -20.94 -1.96
C VAL A 166 15.59 -21.74 -0.65
N VAL A 167 15.76 -21.05 0.49
CA VAL A 167 15.83 -21.70 1.81
C VAL A 167 14.53 -22.44 2.13
N ILE A 168 13.38 -21.82 1.87
CA ILE A 168 12.06 -22.47 2.05
C ILE A 168 11.97 -23.68 1.12
N PHE A 169 12.29 -23.52 -0.16
CA PHE A 169 12.23 -24.58 -1.15
C PHE A 169 13.04 -25.83 -0.76
N ILE A 170 14.23 -25.65 -0.19
CA ILE A 170 15.09 -26.75 0.26
C ILE A 170 14.55 -27.42 1.53
N ARG A 171 14.01 -26.64 2.47
CA ARG A 171 13.54 -27.15 3.78
C ARG A 171 12.17 -27.81 3.74
N THR A 172 11.42 -27.61 2.66
CA THR A 172 10.02 -28.03 2.56
C THR A 172 9.85 -29.44 1.98
N ASP A 173 8.80 -30.13 2.41
CA ASP A 173 8.39 -31.47 1.98
C ASP A 173 8.02 -31.53 0.49
N ALA A 174 7.99 -32.75 -0.08
CA ALA A 174 7.77 -32.97 -1.51
C ALA A 174 6.38 -32.52 -1.99
N SER A 175 5.36 -32.49 -1.12
CA SER A 175 4.00 -32.06 -1.47
C SER A 175 3.97 -30.53 -1.62
N THR A 176 4.40 -29.82 -0.58
CA THR A 176 4.42 -28.35 -0.58
C THR A 176 5.38 -27.79 -1.62
N ARG A 177 6.48 -28.49 -1.93
CA ARG A 177 7.40 -28.11 -3.01
C ARG A 177 6.73 -28.08 -4.39
N LYS A 178 5.80 -29.00 -4.68
CA LYS A 178 5.03 -28.96 -5.94
C LYS A 178 4.17 -27.71 -6.02
N SER A 179 3.55 -27.31 -4.92
CA SER A 179 2.79 -26.05 -4.84
C SER A 179 3.69 -24.83 -5.05
N LEU A 180 4.91 -24.83 -4.50
CA LEU A 180 5.89 -23.75 -4.74
C LEU A 180 6.33 -23.68 -6.21
N ILE A 181 6.53 -24.82 -6.88
CA ILE A 181 6.84 -24.86 -8.32
C ILE A 181 5.66 -24.32 -9.13
N ALA A 182 4.42 -24.65 -8.75
CA ALA A 182 3.23 -24.14 -9.42
C ALA A 182 3.08 -22.61 -9.28
N LEU A 183 3.69 -21.99 -8.27
CA LEU A 183 3.71 -20.53 -8.09
C LEU A 183 4.76 -19.83 -8.98
N LEU A 184 5.83 -20.52 -9.40
CA LEU A 184 6.90 -19.91 -10.21
C LEU A 184 6.41 -19.26 -11.51
N PRO A 185 5.52 -19.88 -12.32
CA PRO A 185 4.97 -19.23 -13.50
C PRO A 185 4.25 -17.91 -13.16
N PHE A 186 3.52 -17.86 -12.04
CA PHE A 186 2.84 -16.64 -11.60
C PHE A 186 3.83 -15.55 -11.18
N PHE A 187 4.94 -15.91 -10.54
CA PHE A 187 6.01 -14.94 -10.22
C PHE A 187 6.68 -14.41 -11.48
N ILE A 188 7.02 -15.28 -12.43
CA ILE A 188 7.63 -14.87 -13.70
C ILE A 188 6.66 -13.95 -14.45
N PHE A 189 5.40 -14.33 -14.55
CA PHE A 189 4.38 -13.48 -15.18
C PHE A 189 4.25 -12.13 -14.46
N GLY A 190 4.24 -12.14 -13.12
CA GLY A 190 4.21 -10.91 -12.32
C GLY A 190 5.42 -10.01 -12.57
N ILE A 191 6.64 -10.57 -12.61
CA ILE A 191 7.86 -9.82 -12.92
C ILE A 191 7.78 -9.20 -14.31
N VAL A 192 7.38 -9.99 -15.30
CA VAL A 192 7.25 -9.53 -16.69
C VAL A 192 6.20 -8.43 -16.80
N PHE A 193 5.03 -8.60 -16.16
CA PHE A 193 3.97 -7.60 -16.13
C PHE A 193 4.48 -6.26 -15.58
N TRP A 194 5.08 -6.28 -14.39
CA TRP A 194 5.60 -5.07 -13.73
C TRP A 194 6.90 -4.52 -14.34
N MET A 195 7.56 -5.26 -15.23
CA MET A 195 8.75 -4.76 -15.96
C MET A 195 8.35 -3.84 -17.13
N PHE A 196 7.13 -3.96 -17.63
CA PHE A 196 6.64 -3.20 -18.79
C PHE A 196 5.68 -2.05 -18.44
N ASP A 197 5.28 -1.92 -17.18
CA ASP A 197 4.57 -0.76 -16.61
C ASP A 197 5.57 0.31 -16.13
#